data_AF-A0A5C3ET20-F1
#
_entry.id   AF-A0A5C3ET20-F1
#
_cell.length_a   1.000
_cell.length_b   1.000
_cell.length_c   1.000
_cell.angle_alpha   90.00
_cell.angle_beta   90.00
_cell.angle_gamma   90.00
#
_symmetry.space_group_name_H-M   'P 1'
#
loop_
_entity.id
_entity.type
_entity.pdbx_description
1 polymer ?
#
loop_
_entity_poly.entity_id
_entity_poly.type
_entity_poly.pdbx_seq_one_letter_code
_entity_poly.pdbx_strand_id
1 'polypeptide(L)'
;MKLHAQALTALIACLGLGCFHHAQARPASSAGFVGMNDTHVVQADADGMLMGDLVDERGAVPERTRVLLDTRQNPGFDYGSKKVRGVNIGGWLVAEPWITPSLFDNTGDNRVIDEYTFGQYASNAEGRLQNHWNSFITEDDFRQIAAAGLNHVRIPIGYWSLVPSQGEPYVRSNQLSHLTNAVRWARNYGIKVIIDLHGAPGSQNGFDNSGQKGSVRWPNSQNNADRAKAAIVVLAKRFSAGEYAGTVTAIELLNEPAGFVGGNIIPYTKQYFIDGYYAAREVFGNAAIMIHDAFQPLSSWNGFMQPPQYQQVLLDTHIYTVFSPAENAMSKSQRLATICGKIDSLKASQPNLYTVVGEWTTATTDCAGELNGRFVGARYDGSYGGDSYYIGDCSKRTGDGSSFSQVYKNYLRDMFETQISVYERASGWIYWTWKTERAADWDYQRGLRGGWITYNLNSRPNAAC
;
A
#
# COMPACT_ATOMS: atom_id res chain seq x y z
N MET A 1 64.45 18.66 26.55
CA MET A 1 64.10 17.95 27.80
C MET A 1 62.83 17.15 27.48
N LYS A 2 62.87 15.82 27.24
CA LYS A 2 63.07 14.68 28.17
C LYS A 2 61.99 14.64 29.30
N LEU A 3 61.00 13.74 29.20
CA LEU A 3 60.79 12.44 29.94
C LEU A 3 60.08 12.63 31.31
N HIS A 4 59.12 11.82 31.81
CA HIS A 4 58.43 10.55 31.44
C HIS A 4 56.87 10.76 31.53
N ALA A 5 55.90 9.90 31.15
CA ALA A 5 55.72 8.46 30.86
C ALA A 5 55.36 7.51 32.04
N GLN A 6 54.35 6.64 31.80
CA GLN A 6 53.90 5.43 32.56
C GLN A 6 53.15 5.65 33.91
N ALA A 7 52.13 4.90 34.38
CA ALA A 7 51.36 3.69 33.99
C ALA A 7 51.47 2.48 34.96
N LEU A 8 50.31 2.10 35.53
CA LEU A 8 49.82 0.76 35.97
C LEU A 8 50.44 -0.01 37.18
N THR A 9 49.56 -0.80 37.83
CA THR A 9 49.78 -1.99 38.74
C THR A 9 50.45 -1.80 40.12
N ALA A 10 50.19 -2.61 41.17
CA ALA A 10 49.05 -3.49 41.56
C ALA A 10 49.22 -4.11 43.00
N LEU A 11 48.10 -4.53 43.61
CA LEU A 11 47.89 -5.71 44.50
C LEU A 11 48.41 -5.85 45.97
N ILE A 12 47.51 -6.43 46.81
CA ILE A 12 47.67 -7.39 47.95
C ILE A 12 47.61 -6.93 49.44
N ALA A 13 46.81 -7.72 50.21
CA ALA A 13 46.73 -7.99 51.66
C ALA A 13 45.61 -7.27 52.48
N CYS A 14 44.87 -7.90 53.42
CA CYS A 14 44.65 -9.33 53.71
C CYS A 14 43.37 -9.58 54.59
N LEU A 15 42.72 -10.72 54.36
CA LEU A 15 41.88 -11.59 55.24
C LEU A 15 41.27 -11.10 56.59
N GLY A 16 40.00 -11.47 56.83
CA GLY A 16 39.50 -11.76 58.18
C GLY A 16 37.97 -11.87 58.39
N LEU A 17 37.44 -13.11 58.47
CA LEU A 17 36.22 -13.58 59.21
C LEU A 17 34.86 -12.85 58.97
N GLY A 18 33.69 -13.48 58.81
CA GLY A 18 33.32 -14.90 58.83
C GLY A 18 31.97 -15.12 59.54
N CYS A 19 30.89 -15.42 58.81
CA CYS A 19 29.62 -15.89 59.39
C CYS A 19 28.88 -16.82 58.41
N PHE A 20 28.58 -18.05 58.85
CA PHE A 20 27.74 -19.03 58.14
C PHE A 20 26.27 -18.85 58.49
N HIS A 21 25.37 -19.19 57.55
CA HIS A 21 24.07 -19.83 57.83
C HIS A 21 23.72 -20.82 56.69
N HIS A 22 23.27 -22.03 57.06
CA HIS A 22 22.59 -22.98 56.14
C HIS A 22 21.13 -22.50 55.90
N ALA A 23 20.31 -22.98 54.95
CA ALA A 23 20.34 -24.04 53.92
C ALA A 23 19.53 -23.51 52.70
N GLN A 24 19.36 -24.13 51.51
CA GLN A 24 19.24 -25.54 51.12
C GLN A 24 19.76 -25.75 49.67
N ALA A 25 20.02 -26.99 49.27
CA ALA A 25 20.48 -27.34 47.92
C ALA A 25 19.49 -28.24 47.18
N ARG A 26 19.29 -27.99 45.87
CA ARG A 26 19.06 -28.96 44.76
C ARG A 26 18.60 -28.23 43.49
N PRO A 27 18.78 -28.79 42.28
CA PRO A 27 19.83 -29.73 41.85
C PRO A 27 20.67 -29.16 40.69
N ALA A 28 21.82 -29.78 40.40
CA ALA A 28 22.55 -29.49 39.16
C ALA A 28 21.79 -30.08 37.96
N SER A 29 21.30 -29.23 37.05
CA SER A 29 20.80 -29.66 35.74
C SER A 29 21.95 -29.67 34.74
N SER A 30 22.26 -30.86 34.24
CA SER A 30 22.93 -31.20 32.97
C SER A 30 23.50 -30.03 32.14
N ALA A 31 24.80 -30.12 31.85
CA ALA A 31 25.40 -29.39 30.73
C ALA A 31 24.65 -29.70 29.43
N GLY A 32 23.85 -28.74 28.95
CA GLY A 32 23.25 -28.75 27.63
C GLY A 32 24.22 -28.18 26.61
N PHE A 33 24.37 -28.85 25.47
CA PHE A 33 25.09 -28.29 24.33
C PHE A 33 24.38 -27.00 23.87
N VAL A 34 25.09 -25.86 23.89
CA VAL A 34 24.62 -24.63 23.23
C VAL A 34 24.58 -24.89 21.73
N GLY A 35 23.39 -24.78 21.13
CA GLY A 35 23.20 -24.98 19.71
C GLY A 35 23.77 -23.81 18.90
N MET A 36 24.34 -24.07 17.72
CA MET A 36 24.90 -23.05 16.81
C MET A 36 23.85 -22.11 16.17
N ASN A 37 22.68 -21.92 16.78
CA ASN A 37 21.56 -21.12 16.27
C ASN A 37 21.03 -20.06 17.24
N ASP A 38 21.50 -20.01 18.49
CA ASP A 38 21.01 -19.03 19.46
C ASP A 38 21.48 -17.62 19.07
N THR A 39 20.52 -16.76 18.72
CA THR A 39 20.76 -15.36 18.35
C THR A 39 20.73 -14.53 19.61
N HIS A 40 21.81 -13.81 19.92
CA HIS A 40 21.82 -12.89 21.07
C HIS A 40 20.95 -11.68 20.75
N VAL A 41 19.91 -11.44 21.55
CA VAL A 41 18.94 -10.36 21.32
C VAL A 41 18.89 -9.48 22.55
N VAL A 42 19.19 -8.20 22.35
CA VAL A 42 19.20 -7.17 23.37
C VAL A 42 18.11 -6.17 23.02
N GLN A 43 17.19 -5.87 23.93
CA GLN A 43 16.24 -4.78 23.70
C GLN A 43 16.94 -3.44 23.96
N ALA A 44 16.47 -2.36 23.33
CA ALA A 44 16.82 -0.99 23.66
C ALA A 44 15.53 -0.19 23.80
N ASP A 45 15.44 0.74 24.74
CA ASP A 45 14.22 1.53 24.92
C ASP A 45 14.05 2.65 23.87
N ALA A 46 13.01 3.46 24.05
CA ALA A 46 12.67 4.58 23.18
C ALA A 46 13.74 5.69 23.12
N ASP A 47 14.67 5.74 24.08
CA ASP A 47 15.79 6.68 24.13
C ASP A 47 17.10 6.02 23.66
N GLY A 48 17.04 4.76 23.21
CA GLY A 48 18.16 3.98 22.69
C GLY A 48 19.01 3.28 23.76
N MET A 49 18.55 3.26 25.02
CA MET A 49 19.27 2.64 26.13
C MET A 49 19.03 1.13 26.14
N LEU A 50 20.12 0.36 26.15
CA LEU A 50 20.06 -1.10 26.09
C LEU A 50 19.50 -1.70 27.39
N MET A 51 18.42 -2.47 27.25
CA MET A 51 17.75 -3.27 28.28
C MET A 51 18.40 -4.67 28.42
N GLY A 52 19.74 -4.72 28.35
CA GLY A 52 20.54 -5.94 28.45
C GLY A 52 21.97 -5.72 27.94
N ASP A 53 22.87 -6.66 28.27
CA ASP A 53 24.27 -6.58 27.85
C ASP A 53 24.45 -7.06 26.40
N LEU A 54 25.21 -6.30 25.59
CA LEU A 54 25.63 -6.71 24.24
C LEU A 54 26.60 -7.90 24.24
N VAL A 55 27.17 -8.23 25.40
CA VAL A 55 28.16 -9.29 25.57
C VAL A 55 27.52 -10.54 26.16
N ASP A 56 28.06 -11.70 25.80
CA ASP A 56 27.74 -12.95 26.47
C ASP A 56 28.41 -13.06 27.85
N GLU A 57 28.17 -14.18 28.54
CA GLU A 57 28.78 -14.52 29.83
C GLU A 57 30.33 -14.57 29.84
N ARG A 58 30.97 -14.46 28.67
CA ARG A 58 32.43 -14.43 28.49
C ARG A 58 32.96 -13.03 28.15
N GLY A 59 32.09 -12.02 28.10
CA GLY A 59 32.45 -10.64 27.76
C GLY A 59 32.70 -10.39 26.27
N ALA A 60 32.32 -11.32 25.40
CA ALA A 60 32.43 -11.16 23.94
C ALA A 60 31.08 -10.76 23.35
N VAL A 61 31.05 -9.90 22.32
CA VAL A 61 29.83 -9.61 21.54
C VAL A 61 29.62 -10.74 20.52
N PRO A 62 28.54 -11.55 20.59
CA PRO A 62 28.29 -12.59 19.61
C PRO A 62 28.13 -12.05 18.18
N GLU A 63 28.60 -12.80 17.17
CA GLU A 63 28.55 -12.42 15.74
C GLU A 63 27.13 -12.14 15.21
N ARG A 64 26.09 -12.57 15.93
CA ARG A 64 24.67 -12.36 15.60
C ARG A 64 23.90 -11.55 16.64
N THR A 65 24.57 -10.64 17.35
CA THR A 65 23.90 -9.74 18.30
C THR A 65 22.94 -8.80 17.57
N ARG A 66 21.68 -8.74 18.01
CA ARG A 66 20.65 -7.84 17.46
C ARG A 66 20.09 -6.94 18.55
N VAL A 67 20.05 -5.64 18.27
CA VAL A 67 19.37 -4.65 19.12
C VAL A 67 17.93 -4.47 18.62
N LEU A 68 16.95 -4.75 19.47
CA LEU A 68 15.52 -4.49 19.21
C LEU A 68 15.08 -3.22 19.92
N LEU A 69 14.85 -2.14 19.16
CA LEU A 69 14.24 -0.92 19.69
C LEU A 69 12.79 -1.17 20.12
N ASP A 70 12.51 -0.93 21.40
CA ASP A 70 11.21 -1.12 22.05
C ASP A 70 10.49 0.22 22.22
N THR A 71 9.30 0.28 21.64
CA THR A 71 8.39 1.44 21.59
C THR A 71 8.93 2.68 20.84
N ARG A 72 8.20 3.29 19.90
CA ARG A 72 6.74 3.33 19.73
C ARG A 72 6.35 2.88 18.34
N GLN A 73 5.58 1.80 18.24
CA GLN A 73 4.89 1.42 17.01
C GLN A 73 3.38 1.59 17.19
N ASN A 74 2.95 2.85 17.25
CA ASN A 74 1.53 3.18 17.22
C ASN A 74 1.20 3.92 15.91
N PRO A 75 0.84 3.20 14.83
CA PRO A 75 0.43 3.82 13.58
C PRO A 75 -0.87 4.65 13.70
N GLY A 76 -1.50 4.77 14.87
CA GLY A 76 -2.75 5.51 15.04
C GLY A 76 -3.99 4.77 14.53
N PHE A 77 -3.82 3.53 14.04
CA PHE A 77 -4.87 2.58 13.73
C PHE A 77 -4.41 1.16 14.09
N ASP A 78 -5.32 0.34 14.62
CA ASP A 78 -5.04 -1.06 14.96
C ASP A 78 -5.55 -1.95 13.82
N TYR A 79 -4.65 -2.28 12.89
CA TYR A 79 -4.94 -3.14 11.74
C TYR A 79 -5.22 -4.61 12.13
N GLY A 80 -4.83 -5.03 13.35
CA GLY A 80 -5.09 -6.38 13.84
C GLY A 80 -6.54 -6.56 14.31
N SER A 81 -7.12 -5.56 14.98
CA SER A 81 -8.46 -5.65 15.57
C SER A 81 -9.55 -4.81 14.90
N LYS A 82 -9.20 -3.71 14.22
CA LYS A 82 -10.17 -2.79 13.59
C LYS A 82 -10.20 -2.96 12.08
N LYS A 83 -11.39 -2.77 11.48
CA LYS A 83 -11.57 -2.88 10.03
C LYS A 83 -11.27 -1.57 9.31
N VAL A 84 -10.36 -1.64 8.35
CA VAL A 84 -10.16 -0.63 7.31
C VAL A 84 -11.40 -0.59 6.44
N ARG A 85 -11.96 0.61 6.26
CA ARG A 85 -13.11 0.90 5.38
C ARG A 85 -12.81 2.21 4.70
N GLY A 86 -12.29 2.16 3.48
CA GLY A 86 -11.78 3.35 2.81
C GLY A 86 -12.09 3.44 1.32
N VAL A 87 -11.59 4.51 0.71
CA VAL A 87 -11.57 4.74 -0.74
C VAL A 87 -10.20 5.18 -1.19
N ASN A 88 -9.82 4.82 -2.41
CA ASN A 88 -8.65 5.36 -3.07
C ASN A 88 -8.94 6.79 -3.55
N ILE A 89 -7.91 7.61 -3.57
CA ILE A 89 -7.89 8.94 -4.20
C ILE A 89 -7.16 8.81 -5.56
N GLY A 90 -7.62 7.83 -6.36
CA GLY A 90 -7.06 7.50 -7.68
C GLY A 90 -7.28 8.61 -8.72
N GLY A 91 -6.45 8.64 -9.75
CA GLY A 91 -6.50 9.67 -10.81
C GLY A 91 -6.15 11.10 -10.38
N TRP A 92 -5.73 11.36 -9.13
CA TRP A 92 -5.41 12.71 -8.65
C TRP A 92 -3.92 13.08 -8.79
N LEU A 93 -3.03 12.54 -7.95
CA LEU A 93 -1.58 12.85 -7.96
C LEU A 93 -0.78 11.91 -8.87
N VAL A 94 -1.45 10.93 -9.46
CA VAL A 94 -1.07 10.21 -10.67
C VAL A 94 -2.28 10.28 -11.60
N ALA A 95 -2.07 10.72 -12.84
CA ALA A 95 -3.13 10.95 -13.80
C ALA A 95 -3.48 9.68 -14.59
N GLU A 96 -4.74 9.25 -14.51
CA GLU A 96 -5.26 8.09 -15.23
C GLU A 96 -6.35 8.50 -16.23
N PRO A 97 -6.19 8.21 -17.54
CA PRO A 97 -7.11 8.68 -18.57
C PRO A 97 -8.57 8.27 -18.36
N TRP A 98 -8.81 7.10 -17.77
CA TRP A 98 -10.15 6.56 -17.57
C TRP A 98 -10.89 7.17 -16.37
N ILE A 99 -10.15 7.64 -15.35
CA ILE A 99 -10.72 8.32 -14.18
C ILE A 99 -11.05 9.77 -14.52
N THR A 100 -10.12 10.45 -15.19
CA THR A 100 -10.21 11.88 -15.56
C THR A 100 -10.02 12.13 -17.06
N PRO A 101 -10.89 11.58 -17.93
CA PRO A 101 -10.77 11.75 -19.38
C PRO A 101 -10.74 13.21 -19.84
N SER A 102 -11.37 14.16 -19.13
CA SER A 102 -11.27 15.59 -19.47
C SER A 102 -9.84 16.15 -19.37
N LEU A 103 -9.01 15.57 -18.50
CA LEU A 103 -7.59 15.91 -18.41
C LEU A 103 -6.84 15.49 -19.68
N PHE A 104 -7.28 14.42 -20.36
CA PHE A 104 -6.65 13.87 -21.58
C PHE A 104 -7.38 14.27 -22.89
N ASP A 105 -8.64 14.71 -22.82
CA ASP A 105 -9.38 15.25 -23.96
C ASP A 105 -8.61 16.41 -24.62
N ASN A 106 -8.63 16.52 -25.95
CA ASN A 106 -7.97 17.62 -26.68
C ASN A 106 -6.49 17.83 -26.30
N THR A 107 -5.69 16.77 -26.09
CA THR A 107 -4.24 16.89 -25.86
C THR A 107 -3.49 17.55 -27.03
N GLY A 108 -4.03 17.40 -28.25
CA GLY A 108 -3.40 17.81 -29.51
C GLY A 108 -2.49 16.73 -30.12
N ASP A 109 -2.28 15.62 -29.40
CA ASP A 109 -1.43 14.51 -29.81
C ASP A 109 -1.98 13.18 -29.26
N ASN A 110 -2.05 12.16 -30.12
CA ASN A 110 -2.54 10.81 -29.79
C ASN A 110 -1.45 9.90 -29.19
N ARG A 111 -0.20 10.36 -29.11
CA ARG A 111 0.87 9.67 -28.37
C ARG A 111 0.74 9.82 -26.85
N VAL A 112 -0.10 10.77 -26.39
CA VAL A 112 -0.44 10.95 -24.99
C VAL A 112 -1.37 9.81 -24.54
N ILE A 113 -0.87 8.88 -23.74
CA ILE A 113 -1.59 7.70 -23.23
C ILE A 113 -1.43 7.48 -21.71
N ASP A 114 -0.54 8.23 -21.07
CA ASP A 114 -0.17 8.17 -19.64
C ASP A 114 0.42 9.53 -19.20
N GLU A 115 0.75 9.71 -17.91
CA GLU A 115 1.30 10.99 -17.42
C GLU A 115 2.71 11.31 -17.98
N TYR A 116 3.52 10.29 -18.30
CA TYR A 116 4.83 10.45 -18.91
C TYR A 116 4.72 11.10 -20.30
N THR A 117 3.91 10.52 -21.17
CA THR A 117 3.64 11.02 -22.53
C THR A 117 2.80 12.30 -22.52
N PHE A 118 1.96 12.50 -21.50
CA PHE A 118 1.29 13.79 -21.25
C PHE A 118 2.32 14.91 -21.07
N GLY A 119 3.32 14.71 -20.22
CA GLY A 119 4.43 15.65 -20.06
C GLY A 119 5.28 15.88 -21.31
N GLN A 120 5.36 14.88 -22.22
CA GLN A 120 6.09 15.01 -23.49
C GLN A 120 5.34 15.77 -24.59
N TYR A 121 4.04 15.53 -24.73
CA TYR A 121 3.31 15.87 -25.95
C TYR A 121 2.00 16.64 -25.72
N ALA A 122 1.47 16.71 -24.50
CA ALA A 122 0.25 17.46 -24.24
C ALA A 122 0.51 18.97 -24.28
N SER A 123 -0.34 19.70 -25.01
CA SER A 123 -0.34 21.16 -24.97
C SER A 123 -0.67 21.68 -23.56
N ASN A 124 0.15 22.60 -23.07
CA ASN A 124 0.04 23.20 -21.72
C ASN A 124 -0.06 22.15 -20.57
N ALA A 125 0.80 21.11 -20.61
CA ALA A 125 0.77 20.04 -19.62
C ALA A 125 0.80 20.55 -18.16
N GLU A 126 1.66 21.54 -17.85
CA GLU A 126 1.78 22.12 -16.51
C GLU A 126 0.50 22.81 -16.04
N GLY A 127 -0.07 23.72 -16.85
CA GLY A 127 -1.30 24.42 -16.48
C GLY A 127 -2.51 23.49 -16.35
N ARG A 128 -2.59 22.44 -17.17
CA ARG A 128 -3.65 21.43 -17.10
C ARG A 128 -3.57 20.60 -15.82
N LEU A 129 -2.38 20.08 -15.50
CA LEU A 129 -2.17 19.29 -14.29
C LEU A 129 -2.29 20.15 -13.01
N GLN A 130 -1.83 21.40 -13.03
CA GLN A 130 -2.09 22.36 -11.95
C GLN A 130 -3.59 22.57 -11.72
N ASN A 131 -4.37 22.83 -12.76
CA ASN A 131 -5.82 22.99 -12.60
C ASN A 131 -6.47 21.71 -12.05
N HIS A 132 -6.04 20.54 -12.53
CA HIS A 132 -6.50 19.24 -12.03
C HIS A 132 -6.20 19.03 -10.55
N TRP A 133 -4.94 19.20 -10.12
CA TRP A 133 -4.56 18.99 -8.72
C TRP A 133 -5.26 19.96 -7.75
N ASN A 134 -5.55 21.19 -8.19
CA ASN A 134 -6.26 22.20 -7.40
C ASN A 134 -7.79 22.00 -7.33
N SER A 135 -8.41 21.24 -8.24
CA SER A 135 -9.88 21.16 -8.35
C SER A 135 -10.46 19.74 -8.28
N PHE A 136 -9.71 18.71 -8.65
CA PHE A 136 -10.24 17.34 -8.69
C PHE A 136 -10.49 16.77 -7.29
N ILE A 137 -9.64 17.01 -6.29
CA ILE A 137 -9.88 16.58 -4.91
C ILE A 137 -9.71 17.77 -3.95
N THR A 138 -10.67 17.92 -3.06
CA THR A 138 -10.84 19.08 -2.18
C THR A 138 -11.12 18.65 -0.73
N GLU A 139 -11.12 19.59 0.22
CA GLU A 139 -11.52 19.30 1.60
C GLU A 139 -12.98 18.80 1.71
N ASP A 140 -13.86 19.20 0.80
CA ASP A 140 -15.25 18.75 0.79
C ASP A 140 -15.37 17.25 0.45
N ASP A 141 -14.46 16.72 -0.36
CA ASP A 141 -14.37 15.27 -0.61
C ASP A 141 -14.07 14.51 0.68
N PHE A 142 -13.12 14.99 1.50
CA PHE A 142 -12.81 14.39 2.80
C PHE A 142 -13.98 14.49 3.79
N ARG A 143 -14.69 15.63 3.81
CA ARG A 143 -15.94 15.78 4.58
C ARG A 143 -16.98 14.73 4.17
N GLN A 144 -17.15 14.50 2.86
CA GLN A 144 -18.10 13.52 2.33
C GLN A 144 -17.66 12.07 2.60
N ILE A 145 -16.37 11.75 2.52
CA ILE A 145 -15.80 10.43 2.84
C ILE A 145 -16.09 10.09 4.32
N ALA A 146 -15.87 11.01 5.24
CA ALA A 146 -16.21 10.81 6.65
C ALA A 146 -17.73 10.68 6.87
N ALA A 147 -18.54 11.48 6.17
CA ALA A 147 -20.01 11.38 6.22
C ALA A 147 -20.55 10.06 5.64
N ALA A 148 -19.78 9.38 4.78
CA ALA A 148 -20.07 8.03 4.29
C ALA A 148 -19.74 6.91 5.29
N GLY A 149 -19.22 7.24 6.48
CA GLY A 149 -18.80 6.27 7.51
C GLY A 149 -17.47 5.58 7.21
N LEU A 150 -16.69 6.10 6.26
CA LEU A 150 -15.36 5.61 5.93
C LEU A 150 -14.32 6.14 6.93
N ASN A 151 -13.29 5.33 7.20
CA ASN A 151 -12.25 5.64 8.17
C ASN A 151 -10.84 5.73 7.56
N HIS A 152 -10.66 5.37 6.29
CA HIS A 152 -9.38 5.47 5.56
C HIS A 152 -9.52 6.12 4.18
N VAL A 153 -8.42 6.73 3.74
CA VAL A 153 -8.11 6.92 2.32
C VAL A 153 -6.75 6.31 1.99
N ARG A 154 -6.60 5.80 0.76
CA ARG A 154 -5.30 5.49 0.15
C ARG A 154 -5.02 6.55 -0.92
N ILE A 155 -3.84 7.16 -0.88
CA ILE A 155 -3.48 8.26 -1.79
C ILE A 155 -2.27 7.85 -2.64
N PRO A 156 -2.51 7.41 -3.89
CA PRO A 156 -1.48 7.25 -4.92
C PRO A 156 -0.65 8.52 -5.13
N ILE A 157 0.67 8.39 -5.20
CA ILE A 157 1.59 9.45 -5.62
C ILE A 157 2.77 8.88 -6.44
N GLY A 158 3.10 9.53 -7.56
CA GLY A 158 4.18 9.09 -8.45
C GLY A 158 5.56 9.60 -8.01
N TYR A 159 6.60 8.75 -8.17
CA TYR A 159 7.98 9.07 -7.78
C TYR A 159 8.51 10.40 -8.34
N TRP A 160 8.04 10.81 -9.53
CA TRP A 160 8.51 11.99 -10.25
C TRP A 160 8.23 13.30 -9.51
N SER A 161 7.22 13.30 -8.64
CA SER A 161 6.91 14.44 -7.76
C SER A 161 7.80 14.52 -6.51
N LEU A 162 8.56 13.47 -6.22
CA LEU A 162 9.34 13.31 -4.98
C LEU A 162 10.85 13.31 -5.24
N VAL A 163 11.29 12.65 -6.31
CA VAL A 163 12.71 12.47 -6.70
C VAL A 163 12.92 12.67 -8.22
N PRO A 164 12.56 13.84 -8.77
CA PRO A 164 12.63 14.11 -10.21
C PRO A 164 14.07 14.02 -10.76
N SER A 165 14.26 13.31 -11.87
CA SER A 165 15.54 13.27 -12.61
C SER A 165 15.48 14.13 -13.88
N GLN A 166 16.62 14.70 -14.28
CA GLN A 166 16.76 15.30 -15.60
C GLN A 166 16.45 14.28 -16.71
N GLY A 167 15.87 14.75 -17.81
CA GLY A 167 15.43 13.91 -18.93
C GLY A 167 14.05 13.25 -18.76
N GLU A 168 13.48 13.26 -17.57
CA GLU A 168 12.09 12.79 -17.36
C GLU A 168 11.10 13.92 -17.71
N PRO A 169 10.05 13.63 -18.49
CA PRO A 169 9.14 14.63 -19.05
C PRO A 169 7.98 15.01 -18.13
N TYR A 170 7.81 14.33 -17.00
CA TYR A 170 6.73 14.60 -16.05
C TYR A 170 6.71 16.06 -15.60
N VAL A 171 5.52 16.62 -15.44
CA VAL A 171 5.33 17.95 -14.86
C VAL A 171 5.78 17.94 -13.40
N ARG A 172 6.86 18.67 -13.13
CA ARG A 172 7.42 18.85 -11.79
C ARG A 172 6.69 19.98 -11.09
N SER A 173 6.01 19.69 -10.00
CA SER A 173 5.17 20.69 -9.36
C SER A 173 4.93 20.41 -7.88
N ASN A 174 3.84 20.93 -7.34
CA ASN A 174 3.49 20.94 -5.93
C ASN A 174 2.69 19.71 -5.46
N GLN A 175 2.73 18.54 -6.13
CA GLN A 175 1.93 17.36 -5.74
C GLN A 175 2.13 16.96 -4.27
N LEU A 176 3.36 17.06 -3.72
CA LEU A 176 3.63 16.82 -2.29
C LEU A 176 2.95 17.84 -1.35
N SER A 177 2.68 19.06 -1.82
CA SER A 177 1.88 20.06 -1.10
C SER A 177 0.39 19.73 -1.15
N HIS A 178 -0.11 19.21 -2.28
CA HIS A 178 -1.48 18.68 -2.36
C HIS A 178 -1.68 17.48 -1.43
N LEU A 179 -0.75 16.51 -1.43
CA LEU A 179 -0.74 15.40 -0.48
C LEU A 179 -0.67 15.89 0.98
N THR A 180 0.16 16.88 1.28
CA THR A 180 0.21 17.52 2.61
C THR A 180 -1.16 18.04 3.03
N ASN A 181 -1.86 18.77 2.14
CA ASN A 181 -3.17 19.33 2.44
C ASN A 181 -4.23 18.24 2.61
N ALA A 182 -4.20 17.18 1.80
CA ALA A 182 -5.06 16.01 1.96
C ALA A 182 -4.88 15.31 3.31
N VAL A 183 -3.65 15.18 3.83
CA VAL A 183 -3.41 14.65 5.18
C VAL A 183 -3.99 15.59 6.25
N ARG A 184 -3.94 16.92 6.07
CA ARG A 184 -4.58 17.87 6.99
C ARG A 184 -6.11 17.76 6.95
N TRP A 185 -6.71 17.64 5.78
CA TRP A 185 -8.15 17.39 5.62
C TRP A 185 -8.55 16.05 6.27
N ALA A 186 -7.78 14.99 6.04
CA ALA A 186 -7.99 13.70 6.70
C ALA A 186 -8.00 13.83 8.23
N ARG A 187 -7.02 14.54 8.80
CA ARG A 187 -6.95 14.83 10.24
C ARG A 187 -8.19 15.58 10.74
N ASN A 188 -8.67 16.59 10.01
CA ASN A 188 -9.85 17.38 10.38
C ASN A 188 -11.11 16.51 10.53
N TYR A 189 -11.26 15.47 9.71
CA TYR A 189 -12.42 14.57 9.70
C TYR A 189 -12.17 13.20 10.34
N GLY A 190 -11.03 13.00 11.02
CA GLY A 190 -10.69 11.75 11.71
C GLY A 190 -10.34 10.57 10.78
N ILE A 191 -10.17 10.83 9.49
CA ILE A 191 -9.79 9.85 8.46
C ILE A 191 -8.30 9.51 8.59
N LYS A 192 -7.97 8.24 8.38
CA LYS A 192 -6.61 7.72 8.32
C LYS A 192 -6.08 7.68 6.89
N VAL A 193 -4.77 7.84 6.72
CA VAL A 193 -4.15 7.93 5.39
C VAL A 193 -3.11 6.81 5.23
N ILE A 194 -3.29 6.02 4.18
CA ILE A 194 -2.24 5.22 3.56
C ILE A 194 -1.68 6.06 2.40
N ILE A 195 -0.38 6.31 2.41
CA ILE A 195 0.30 6.97 1.28
C ILE A 195 0.96 5.88 0.45
N ASP A 196 0.68 5.86 -0.85
CA ASP A 196 1.13 4.81 -1.76
C ASP A 196 2.06 5.37 -2.84
N LEU A 197 3.26 4.79 -2.97
CA LEU A 197 4.15 5.05 -4.10
C LEU A 197 3.66 4.28 -5.34
N HIS A 198 2.74 4.90 -6.06
CA HIS A 198 1.93 4.23 -7.08
C HIS A 198 2.69 3.95 -8.39
N GLY A 199 3.78 4.67 -8.64
CA GLY A 199 4.63 4.49 -9.82
C GLY A 199 6.10 4.65 -9.46
N ALA A 200 6.96 3.82 -10.08
CA ALA A 200 8.40 3.82 -9.85
C ALA A 200 9.22 3.92 -11.16
N PRO A 201 10.50 4.39 -11.11
CA PRO A 201 11.32 4.59 -12.30
C PRO A 201 11.41 3.40 -13.24
N GLY A 202 11.03 3.62 -14.51
CA GLY A 202 11.00 2.57 -15.53
C GLY A 202 9.77 1.65 -15.50
N SER A 203 8.77 1.95 -14.66
CA SER A 203 7.53 1.21 -14.46
C SER A 203 7.69 -0.22 -13.92
N GLN A 204 6.95 -0.50 -12.84
CA GLN A 204 6.90 -1.79 -12.16
C GLN A 204 5.86 -2.77 -12.74
N ASN A 205 4.92 -2.28 -13.55
CA ASN A 205 3.84 -3.09 -14.15
C ASN A 205 3.62 -2.89 -15.66
N GLY A 206 4.13 -1.81 -16.24
CA GLY A 206 3.89 -1.46 -17.63
C GLY A 206 2.49 -0.90 -17.90
N PHE A 207 1.71 -0.61 -16.85
CA PHE A 207 0.39 0.01 -16.93
C PHE A 207 0.51 1.53 -16.94
N ASP A 208 -0.52 2.23 -17.44
CA ASP A 208 -0.63 3.69 -17.42
C ASP A 208 -0.72 4.23 -15.98
N ASN A 209 -1.33 3.49 -15.05
CA ASN A 209 -1.37 3.83 -13.61
C ASN A 209 0.02 4.01 -12.97
N SER A 210 1.08 3.40 -13.51
CA SER A 210 2.46 3.61 -13.02
C SER A 210 3.10 4.94 -13.48
N GLY A 211 2.37 5.74 -14.27
CA GLY A 211 2.84 6.95 -14.94
C GLY A 211 3.46 6.71 -16.31
N GLN A 212 3.94 5.49 -16.61
CA GLN A 212 4.56 5.14 -17.89
C GLN A 212 4.15 3.73 -18.37
N LYS A 213 3.23 3.68 -19.31
CA LYS A 213 2.77 2.45 -19.97
C LYS A 213 3.85 1.85 -20.87
N GLY A 214 3.88 0.52 -20.99
CA GLY A 214 4.78 -0.20 -21.90
C GLY A 214 5.58 -1.31 -21.20
N SER A 215 6.86 -1.45 -21.52
CA SER A 215 7.71 -2.50 -20.93
C SER A 215 8.04 -2.23 -19.47
N VAL A 216 7.88 -3.24 -18.61
CA VAL A 216 8.40 -3.25 -17.24
C VAL A 216 9.93 -3.16 -17.28
N ARG A 217 10.49 -2.02 -16.85
CA ARG A 217 11.95 -1.79 -16.75
C ARG A 217 12.41 -1.54 -15.32
N TRP A 218 11.48 -1.49 -14.36
CA TRP A 218 11.77 -1.41 -12.93
C TRP A 218 12.93 -2.32 -12.47
N PRO A 219 12.90 -3.66 -12.65
CA PRO A 219 13.93 -4.56 -12.12
C PRO A 219 15.22 -4.59 -12.94
N ASN A 220 15.37 -3.74 -13.96
CA ASN A 220 16.52 -3.75 -14.88
C ASN A 220 17.69 -2.87 -14.39
N SER A 221 17.53 -2.11 -13.31
CA SER A 221 18.59 -1.24 -12.76
C SER A 221 18.42 -1.04 -11.26
N GLN A 222 19.49 -1.19 -10.48
CA GLN A 222 19.46 -0.89 -9.04
C GLN A 222 19.14 0.59 -8.75
N ASN A 223 19.51 1.50 -9.65
CA ASN A 223 19.17 2.93 -9.55
C ASN A 223 17.65 3.18 -9.55
N ASN A 224 16.84 2.27 -10.10
CA ASN A 224 15.39 2.38 -10.00
C ASN A 224 14.95 2.11 -8.55
N ALA A 225 15.33 0.96 -7.96
CA ALA A 225 15.12 0.64 -6.54
C ALA A 225 15.56 1.78 -5.62
N ASP A 226 16.78 2.31 -5.80
CA ASP A 226 17.31 3.36 -4.95
C ASP A 226 16.54 4.67 -5.05
N ARG A 227 16.01 5.02 -6.23
CA ARG A 227 15.15 6.20 -6.41
C ARG A 227 13.77 6.02 -5.79
N ALA A 228 13.10 4.88 -5.95
CA ALA A 228 11.82 4.67 -5.26
C ALA A 228 12.00 4.62 -3.73
N LYS A 229 13.08 4.02 -3.25
CA LYS A 229 13.48 4.05 -1.83
C LYS A 229 13.70 5.48 -1.35
N ALA A 230 14.35 6.33 -2.14
CA ALA A 230 14.49 7.75 -1.83
C ALA A 230 13.14 8.48 -1.82
N ALA A 231 12.19 8.14 -2.70
CA ALA A 231 10.82 8.67 -2.65
C ALA A 231 10.09 8.26 -1.34
N ILE A 232 10.19 7.00 -0.92
CA ILE A 232 9.69 6.53 0.38
C ILE A 232 10.32 7.32 1.54
N VAL A 233 11.63 7.58 1.51
CA VAL A 233 12.31 8.39 2.53
C VAL A 233 11.80 9.84 2.54
N VAL A 234 11.50 10.45 1.39
CA VAL A 234 10.90 11.79 1.31
C VAL A 234 9.51 11.81 1.96
N LEU A 235 8.66 10.84 1.65
CA LEU A 235 7.32 10.71 2.25
C LEU A 235 7.41 10.46 3.76
N ALA A 236 8.23 9.51 4.18
CA ALA A 236 8.38 9.16 5.58
C ALA A 236 8.94 10.32 6.43
N LYS A 237 9.96 11.03 5.94
CA LYS A 237 10.47 12.28 6.57
C LYS A 237 9.43 13.38 6.62
N ARG A 238 8.58 13.51 5.60
CA ARG A 238 7.54 14.55 5.56
C ARG A 238 6.48 14.29 6.63
N PHE A 239 6.02 13.04 6.75
CA PHE A 239 4.85 12.69 7.55
C PHE A 239 5.17 12.16 8.96
N SER A 240 6.45 11.97 9.31
CA SER A 240 6.88 11.77 10.71
C SER A 240 6.80 13.04 11.56
N ALA A 241 6.65 14.22 10.95
CA ALA A 241 6.46 15.48 11.67
C ALA A 241 5.18 15.46 12.53
N GLY A 242 5.26 15.98 13.76
CA GLY A 242 4.21 15.88 14.77
C GLY A 242 2.84 16.45 14.37
N GLU A 243 2.76 17.34 13.38
CA GLU A 243 1.49 17.85 12.85
C GLU A 243 0.64 16.79 12.12
N TYR A 244 1.26 15.68 11.68
CA TYR A 244 0.59 14.56 10.98
C TYR A 244 0.46 13.29 11.84
N ALA A 245 0.92 13.32 13.10
CA ALA A 245 1.00 12.16 13.98
C ALA A 245 -0.36 11.44 14.11
N GLY A 246 -0.35 10.13 13.91
CA GLY A 246 -1.56 9.27 13.95
C GLY A 246 -2.59 9.54 12.85
N THR A 247 -2.26 10.36 11.84
CA THR A 247 -3.11 10.58 10.65
C THR A 247 -2.60 9.78 9.46
N VAL A 248 -1.31 9.87 9.14
CA VAL A 248 -0.66 8.90 8.24
C VAL A 248 -0.38 7.64 9.04
N THR A 249 -1.09 6.56 8.70
CA THR A 249 -1.10 5.32 9.46
C THR A 249 -0.33 4.21 8.77
N ALA A 250 -0.14 4.31 7.44
CA ALA A 250 0.75 3.43 6.68
C ALA A 250 1.42 4.17 5.51
N ILE A 251 2.59 3.66 5.10
CA ILE A 251 3.20 3.98 3.81
C ILE A 251 3.33 2.66 3.04
N GLU A 252 2.74 2.61 1.86
CA GLU A 252 2.92 1.50 0.91
C GLU A 252 4.17 1.73 0.07
N LEU A 253 5.01 0.70 0.00
CA LEU A 253 6.34 0.82 -0.59
C LEU A 253 6.33 0.89 -2.11
N LEU A 254 5.41 0.17 -2.77
CA LEU A 254 5.22 0.18 -4.22
C LEU A 254 3.93 -0.56 -4.62
N ASN A 255 3.02 0.16 -5.28
CA ASN A 255 1.83 -0.40 -5.92
C ASN A 255 2.16 -1.43 -7.00
N GLU A 256 1.41 -2.53 -7.06
CA GLU A 256 1.34 -3.44 -8.22
C GLU A 256 2.67 -3.85 -8.92
N PRO A 257 3.73 -4.34 -8.26
CA PRO A 257 4.86 -4.92 -9.00
C PRO A 257 4.41 -6.14 -9.81
N ALA A 258 4.59 -6.15 -11.14
CA ALA A 258 4.00 -7.17 -12.02
C ALA A 258 4.71 -8.53 -11.96
N GLY A 259 4.45 -9.30 -10.88
CA GLY A 259 5.02 -10.64 -10.67
C GLY A 259 4.80 -11.61 -11.82
N PHE A 260 3.72 -11.43 -12.59
CA PHE A 260 3.37 -12.25 -13.75
C PHE A 260 4.32 -12.10 -14.96
N VAL A 261 5.18 -11.06 -15.03
CA VAL A 261 6.17 -10.93 -16.12
C VAL A 261 7.38 -11.85 -15.97
N GLY A 262 7.55 -12.48 -14.81
CA GLY A 262 8.65 -13.40 -14.54
C GLY A 262 10.03 -12.74 -14.47
N GLY A 263 11.07 -13.50 -14.82
CA GLY A 263 12.46 -13.04 -14.69
C GLY A 263 12.84 -12.77 -13.23
N ASN A 264 13.46 -11.62 -12.96
CA ASN A 264 13.91 -11.23 -11.61
C ASN A 264 12.90 -10.36 -10.83
N ILE A 265 11.68 -10.10 -11.36
CA ILE A 265 10.75 -9.13 -10.75
C ILE A 265 10.41 -9.44 -9.28
N ILE A 266 10.14 -10.70 -8.94
CA ILE A 266 9.78 -11.11 -7.56
C ILE A 266 10.95 -10.99 -6.58
N PRO A 267 12.15 -11.56 -6.82
CA PRO A 267 13.28 -11.39 -5.91
C PRO A 267 13.73 -9.92 -5.81
N TYR A 268 13.69 -9.16 -6.90
CA TYR A 268 13.98 -7.71 -6.90
C TYR A 268 12.97 -6.94 -6.03
N THR A 269 11.67 -7.24 -6.17
CA THR A 269 10.60 -6.64 -5.36
C THR A 269 10.75 -7.00 -3.88
N LYS A 270 11.05 -8.26 -3.54
CA LYS A 270 11.28 -8.67 -2.15
C LYS A 270 12.50 -7.98 -1.53
N GLN A 271 13.60 -7.81 -2.28
CA GLN A 271 14.74 -7.02 -1.79
C GLN A 271 14.37 -5.54 -1.59
N TYR A 272 13.68 -4.94 -2.56
CA TYR A 272 13.20 -3.56 -2.46
C TYR A 272 12.28 -3.34 -1.23
N PHE A 273 11.40 -4.29 -0.92
CA PHE A 273 10.54 -4.20 0.28
C PHE A 273 11.32 -4.27 1.60
N ILE A 274 12.38 -5.08 1.66
CA ILE A 274 13.29 -5.11 2.82
C ILE A 274 14.02 -3.77 2.97
N ASP A 275 14.62 -3.26 1.89
CA ASP A 275 15.34 -2.00 1.89
C ASP A 275 14.42 -0.81 2.25
N GLY A 276 13.23 -0.77 1.65
CA GLY A 276 12.23 0.28 1.86
C GLY A 276 11.66 0.28 3.27
N TYR A 277 11.48 -0.90 3.88
CA TYR A 277 11.10 -1.02 5.29
C TYR A 277 12.12 -0.35 6.20
N TYR A 278 13.41 -0.68 6.07
CA TYR A 278 14.45 -0.08 6.92
C TYR A 278 14.58 1.42 6.68
N ALA A 279 14.57 1.86 5.42
CA ALA A 279 14.66 3.27 5.05
C ALA A 279 13.47 4.12 5.55
N ALA A 280 12.25 3.56 5.57
CA ALA A 280 11.08 4.22 6.15
C ALA A 280 11.12 4.21 7.69
N ARG A 281 11.48 3.08 8.31
CA ARG A 281 11.54 2.90 9.77
C ARG A 281 12.55 3.82 10.43
N GLU A 282 13.69 4.07 9.79
CA GLU A 282 14.75 4.98 10.26
C GLU A 282 14.23 6.40 10.52
N VAL A 283 13.26 6.86 9.72
CA VAL A 283 12.78 8.26 9.74
C VAL A 283 11.32 8.42 10.20
N PHE A 284 10.54 7.34 10.22
CA PHE A 284 9.14 7.32 10.65
C PHE A 284 8.74 6.02 11.35
N GLY A 285 9.32 5.78 12.54
CA GLY A 285 9.10 4.55 13.31
C GLY A 285 7.64 4.18 13.63
N ASN A 286 6.70 5.15 13.64
CA ASN A 286 5.30 4.89 14.01
C ASN A 286 4.41 4.32 12.87
N ALA A 287 4.63 4.67 11.60
CA ALA A 287 3.72 4.25 10.51
C ALA A 287 3.83 2.75 10.21
N ALA A 288 2.74 2.10 9.81
CA ALA A 288 2.83 0.75 9.27
C ALA A 288 3.51 0.76 7.88
N ILE A 289 4.18 -0.33 7.51
CA ILE A 289 4.80 -0.49 6.18
C ILE A 289 3.94 -1.46 5.38
N MET A 290 3.37 -1.01 4.29
CA MET A 290 2.50 -1.81 3.43
C MET A 290 3.25 -2.27 2.18
N ILE A 291 3.00 -3.51 1.76
CA ILE A 291 3.61 -4.12 0.58
C ILE A 291 2.53 -4.77 -0.28
N HIS A 292 2.52 -4.51 -1.59
CA HIS A 292 1.59 -5.16 -2.52
C HIS A 292 1.99 -6.63 -2.79
N ASP A 293 0.99 -7.51 -2.99
CA ASP A 293 1.18 -8.96 -3.21
C ASP A 293 1.91 -9.37 -4.51
N ALA A 294 2.26 -8.39 -5.35
CA ALA A 294 2.89 -8.55 -6.66
C ALA A 294 2.16 -9.52 -7.62
N PHE A 295 0.82 -9.54 -7.56
CA PHE A 295 -0.06 -10.48 -8.27
C PHE A 295 0.22 -11.95 -7.96
N GLN A 296 0.81 -12.23 -6.80
CA GLN A 296 1.07 -13.59 -6.32
C GLN A 296 -0.06 -14.07 -5.39
N PRO A 297 -0.30 -15.38 -5.29
CA PRO A 297 -1.14 -15.92 -4.22
C PRO A 297 -0.65 -15.43 -2.86
N LEU A 298 -1.56 -15.04 -1.96
CA LEU A 298 -1.23 -14.50 -0.64
C LEU A 298 -0.24 -15.38 0.16
N SER A 299 -0.31 -16.70 -0.04
CA SER A 299 0.59 -17.68 0.57
C SER A 299 2.07 -17.55 0.13
N SER A 300 2.38 -16.91 -1.00
CA SER A 300 3.74 -16.58 -1.44
C SER A 300 4.46 -15.55 -0.53
N TRP A 301 3.70 -14.93 0.38
CA TRP A 301 4.17 -13.98 1.38
C TRP A 301 4.20 -14.57 2.81
N ASN A 302 3.87 -15.86 2.96
CA ASN A 302 3.99 -16.55 4.24
C ASN A 302 5.45 -16.59 4.72
N GLY A 303 5.69 -16.21 5.98
CA GLY A 303 7.03 -16.12 6.55
C GLY A 303 7.87 -14.94 6.06
N PHE A 304 7.38 -14.12 5.13
CA PHE A 304 8.07 -12.90 4.69
C PHE A 304 7.83 -11.76 5.69
N MET A 305 8.90 -11.02 5.98
CA MET A 305 8.89 -9.83 6.86
C MET A 305 8.10 -10.01 8.17
N GLN A 306 8.47 -11.04 8.94
CA GLN A 306 7.78 -11.42 10.19
C GLN A 306 8.41 -10.82 11.46
N PRO A 307 7.64 -10.72 12.56
CA PRO A 307 8.17 -10.46 13.90
C PRO A 307 9.15 -11.55 14.37
N PRO A 308 10.11 -11.22 15.27
CA PRO A 308 10.34 -9.90 15.87
C PRO A 308 11.14 -8.94 14.97
N GLN A 309 11.75 -9.41 13.88
CA GLN A 309 12.64 -8.61 13.02
C GLN A 309 11.90 -7.49 12.27
N TYR A 310 10.68 -7.77 11.82
CA TYR A 310 9.82 -6.82 11.13
C TYR A 310 8.50 -6.71 11.87
N GLN A 311 7.99 -5.49 12.03
CA GLN A 311 6.79 -5.21 12.83
C GLN A 311 5.91 -4.19 12.11
N GLN A 312 4.59 -4.26 12.36
CA GLN A 312 3.56 -3.46 11.69
C GLN A 312 3.74 -3.45 10.16
N VAL A 313 3.88 -4.64 9.58
CA VAL A 313 3.90 -4.85 8.12
C VAL A 313 2.51 -5.28 7.67
N LEU A 314 1.98 -4.61 6.65
CA LEU A 314 0.68 -4.88 6.04
C LEU A 314 0.89 -5.52 4.66
N LEU A 315 0.03 -6.44 4.27
CA LEU A 315 -0.04 -6.95 2.90
C LEU A 315 -1.23 -6.29 2.19
N ASP A 316 -0.99 -5.67 1.04
CA ASP A 316 -2.05 -5.23 0.13
C ASP A 316 -2.30 -6.30 -0.94
N THR A 317 -3.56 -6.49 -1.31
CA THR A 317 -4.01 -7.38 -2.37
C THR A 317 -5.17 -6.77 -3.13
N HIS A 318 -5.07 -6.80 -4.46
CA HIS A 318 -6.06 -6.21 -5.35
C HIS A 318 -7.02 -7.28 -5.87
N ILE A 319 -8.33 -7.08 -5.70
CA ILE A 319 -9.35 -8.09 -6.07
C ILE A 319 -10.33 -7.50 -7.07
N TYR A 320 -10.02 -7.75 -8.34
CA TYR A 320 -10.84 -7.45 -9.50
C TYR A 320 -11.43 -8.72 -10.13
N THR A 321 -12.45 -8.56 -10.98
CA THR A 321 -13.06 -9.67 -11.74
C THR A 321 -13.40 -9.25 -13.18
N VAL A 322 -12.61 -8.36 -13.80
CA VAL A 322 -12.98 -7.72 -15.08
C VAL A 322 -11.86 -7.62 -16.12
N PHE A 323 -10.66 -8.15 -15.86
CA PHE A 323 -9.50 -7.90 -16.72
C PHE A 323 -9.18 -9.01 -17.74
N SER A 324 -10.06 -10.00 -17.86
CA SER A 324 -10.03 -11.02 -18.91
C SER A 324 -11.41 -11.27 -19.55
N PRO A 325 -11.50 -11.89 -20.76
CA PRO A 325 -12.79 -12.18 -21.39
C PRO A 325 -13.64 -13.15 -20.55
N ALA A 326 -13.03 -14.16 -19.93
CA ALA A 326 -13.72 -15.13 -19.06
C ALA A 326 -14.33 -14.47 -17.82
N GLU A 327 -13.61 -13.52 -17.22
CA GLU A 327 -14.07 -12.70 -16.12
C GLU A 327 -15.24 -11.77 -16.49
N ASN A 328 -15.18 -11.13 -17.66
CA ASN A 328 -16.30 -10.33 -18.18
C ASN A 328 -17.55 -11.19 -18.46
N ALA A 329 -17.36 -12.43 -18.89
CA ALA A 329 -18.44 -13.37 -19.20
C ALA A 329 -19.11 -14.00 -17.96
N MET A 330 -18.57 -13.81 -16.75
CA MET A 330 -19.17 -14.39 -15.54
C MET A 330 -20.58 -13.84 -15.29
N SER A 331 -21.53 -14.77 -15.14
CA SER A 331 -22.87 -14.48 -14.62
C SER A 331 -22.80 -13.98 -13.17
N LYS A 332 -23.90 -13.38 -12.69
CA LYS A 332 -24.02 -12.87 -11.31
C LYS A 332 -23.69 -13.92 -10.25
N SER A 333 -24.22 -15.13 -10.37
CA SER A 333 -23.97 -16.20 -9.39
C SER A 333 -22.51 -16.69 -9.43
N GLN A 334 -21.92 -16.81 -10.62
CA GLN A 334 -20.51 -17.17 -10.77
C GLN A 334 -19.59 -16.11 -10.14
N ARG A 335 -19.81 -14.82 -10.45
CA ARG A 335 -18.99 -13.72 -9.92
C ARG A 335 -19.06 -13.63 -8.39
N LEU A 336 -20.26 -13.72 -7.82
CA LEU A 336 -20.44 -13.74 -6.37
C LEU A 336 -19.78 -14.98 -5.73
N ALA A 337 -19.86 -16.16 -6.35
CA ALA A 337 -19.15 -17.36 -5.89
C ALA A 337 -17.62 -17.21 -5.97
N THR A 338 -17.08 -16.58 -7.02
CA THR A 338 -15.65 -16.26 -7.14
C THR A 338 -15.18 -15.32 -6.04
N ILE A 339 -16.00 -14.33 -5.65
CA ILE A 339 -15.73 -13.44 -4.52
C ILE A 339 -15.76 -14.23 -3.21
N CYS A 340 -16.80 -15.02 -2.94
CA CYS A 340 -16.89 -15.88 -1.75
C CYS A 340 -15.71 -16.85 -1.61
N GLY A 341 -15.16 -17.34 -2.74
CA GLY A 341 -13.96 -18.18 -2.76
C GLY A 341 -12.68 -17.53 -2.22
N LYS A 342 -12.66 -16.20 -2.00
CA LYS A 342 -11.53 -15.49 -1.39
C LYS A 342 -11.51 -15.54 0.15
N ILE A 343 -12.58 -16.00 0.81
CA ILE A 343 -12.71 -16.01 2.28
C ILE A 343 -11.53 -16.72 2.95
N ASP A 344 -11.19 -17.92 2.48
CA ASP A 344 -10.19 -18.75 3.16
C ASP A 344 -8.76 -18.25 2.93
N SER A 345 -8.44 -17.72 1.75
CA SER A 345 -7.13 -17.10 1.49
C SER A 345 -6.93 -15.82 2.32
N LEU A 346 -7.98 -15.00 2.47
CA LEU A 346 -7.93 -13.78 3.29
C LEU A 346 -7.78 -14.10 4.78
N LYS A 347 -8.53 -15.09 5.28
CA LYS A 347 -8.37 -15.61 6.65
C LYS A 347 -6.98 -16.18 6.92
N ALA A 348 -6.42 -16.93 5.97
CA ALA A 348 -5.10 -17.54 6.10
C ALA A 348 -3.96 -16.51 6.05
N SER A 349 -4.15 -15.41 5.30
CA SER A 349 -3.13 -14.36 5.18
C SER A 349 -3.09 -13.42 6.39
N GLN A 350 -4.26 -13.03 6.93
CA GLN A 350 -4.39 -12.10 8.06
C GLN A 350 -3.48 -12.35 9.29
N PRO A 351 -3.26 -13.59 9.78
CA PRO A 351 -2.36 -13.84 10.91
C PRO A 351 -0.87 -13.85 10.54
N ASN A 352 -0.52 -13.91 9.24
CA ASN A 352 0.86 -13.82 8.76
C ASN A 352 1.26 -12.35 8.52
N LEU A 353 0.45 -11.61 7.79
CA LEU A 353 0.57 -10.16 7.63
C LEU A 353 -0.84 -9.57 7.66
N TYR A 354 -1.04 -8.44 8.34
CA TYR A 354 -2.35 -7.78 8.37
C TYR A 354 -2.74 -7.40 6.94
N THR A 355 -3.72 -8.11 6.38
CA THR A 355 -4.02 -8.08 4.95
C THR A 355 -5.18 -7.13 4.69
N VAL A 356 -4.98 -6.11 3.87
CA VAL A 356 -6.01 -5.17 3.41
C VAL A 356 -6.29 -5.47 1.95
N VAL A 357 -7.56 -5.44 1.53
CA VAL A 357 -7.92 -5.41 0.11
C VAL A 357 -7.90 -3.95 -0.34
N GLY A 358 -6.71 -3.43 -0.67
CA GLY A 358 -6.48 -2.01 -0.93
C GLY A 358 -7.05 -1.50 -2.25
N GLU A 359 -7.37 -2.42 -3.17
CA GLU A 359 -8.15 -2.11 -4.36
C GLU A 359 -9.17 -3.19 -4.74
N TRP A 360 -10.36 -2.73 -5.12
CA TRP A 360 -11.48 -3.49 -5.67
C TRP A 360 -12.56 -2.52 -6.15
N THR A 361 -13.52 -3.00 -6.94
CA THR A 361 -14.66 -2.20 -7.42
C THR A 361 -15.96 -3.02 -7.41
N THR A 362 -17.10 -2.34 -7.50
CA THR A 362 -18.39 -2.99 -7.82
C THR A 362 -18.55 -3.31 -9.30
N ALA A 363 -17.76 -2.71 -10.19
CA ALA A 363 -17.89 -2.89 -11.63
C ALA A 363 -17.81 -4.37 -12.04
N THR A 364 -18.75 -4.79 -12.88
CA THR A 364 -18.87 -6.18 -13.34
C THR A 364 -18.42 -6.38 -14.79
N THR A 365 -17.83 -5.33 -15.38
CA THR A 365 -17.40 -5.25 -16.79
C THR A 365 -16.20 -4.32 -16.90
N ASP A 366 -15.39 -4.44 -17.95
CA ASP A 366 -14.35 -3.47 -18.30
C ASP A 366 -14.83 -2.34 -19.25
N CYS A 367 -16.10 -1.96 -19.15
CA CYS A 367 -16.75 -1.00 -20.04
C CYS A 367 -16.36 0.46 -19.82
N ALA A 368 -15.74 0.82 -18.69
CA ALA A 368 -15.32 2.19 -18.42
C ALA A 368 -14.36 2.67 -19.52
N GLY A 369 -14.66 3.82 -20.13
CA GLY A 369 -13.91 4.33 -21.27
C GLY A 369 -12.44 4.54 -20.92
N GLU A 370 -11.54 4.03 -21.77
CA GLU A 370 -10.08 4.07 -21.56
C GLU A 370 -9.55 3.28 -20.34
N LEU A 371 -10.36 2.45 -19.66
CA LEU A 371 -9.92 1.62 -18.50
C LEU A 371 -8.81 0.63 -18.86
N ASN A 372 -8.84 0.11 -20.09
CA ASN A 372 -7.77 -0.72 -20.65
C ASN A 372 -6.57 0.11 -21.20
N GLY A 373 -6.63 1.40 -20.92
CA GLY A 373 -5.80 2.48 -21.42
C GLY A 373 -6.42 3.28 -22.54
N ARG A 374 -5.86 4.45 -22.74
CA ARG A 374 -6.27 5.42 -23.75
C ARG A 374 -6.27 4.82 -25.16
N PHE A 375 -7.36 5.04 -25.89
CA PHE A 375 -7.67 4.47 -27.21
C PHE A 375 -7.81 2.93 -27.27
N VAL A 376 -7.91 2.23 -26.13
CA VAL A 376 -8.17 0.79 -26.08
C VAL A 376 -9.64 0.54 -25.70
N GLY A 377 -10.31 -0.38 -26.40
CA GLY A 377 -11.70 -0.76 -26.15
C GLY A 377 -11.91 -1.67 -24.93
N ALA A 378 -13.14 -2.16 -24.77
CA ALA A 378 -13.55 -3.08 -23.71
C ALA A 378 -13.60 -4.53 -24.20
N ARG A 379 -13.31 -5.50 -23.32
CA ARG A 379 -13.48 -6.93 -23.62
C ARG A 379 -14.96 -7.29 -23.62
N TYR A 380 -15.77 -6.62 -22.79
CA TYR A 380 -17.21 -6.89 -22.64
C TYR A 380 -18.04 -6.69 -23.92
N ASP A 381 -17.73 -5.68 -24.74
CA ASP A 381 -18.40 -5.45 -26.03
C ASP A 381 -17.58 -5.95 -27.24
N GLY A 382 -16.42 -6.57 -26.99
CA GLY A 382 -15.51 -7.07 -28.02
C GLY A 382 -14.66 -6.00 -28.72
N SER A 383 -14.66 -4.74 -28.26
CA SER A 383 -13.88 -3.66 -28.88
C SER A 383 -12.39 -3.62 -28.48
N TYR A 384 -11.97 -4.36 -27.45
CA TYR A 384 -10.57 -4.48 -27.02
C TYR A 384 -9.67 -5.17 -28.08
N GLY A 385 -10.19 -6.12 -28.84
CA GLY A 385 -9.46 -6.93 -29.81
C GLY A 385 -8.80 -8.17 -29.21
N GLY A 386 -7.95 -8.85 -30.00
CA GLY A 386 -7.37 -10.14 -29.59
C GLY A 386 -8.45 -11.19 -29.30
N ASP A 387 -8.39 -11.81 -28.11
CA ASP A 387 -9.33 -12.85 -27.68
C ASP A 387 -10.66 -12.30 -27.11
N SER A 388 -10.93 -10.99 -27.23
CA SER A 388 -12.22 -10.41 -26.80
C SER A 388 -13.35 -10.83 -27.73
N TYR A 389 -14.52 -11.13 -27.15
CA TYR A 389 -15.75 -11.42 -27.89
C TYR A 389 -16.93 -10.69 -27.25
N TYR A 390 -17.97 -10.41 -28.04
CA TYR A 390 -19.13 -9.68 -27.56
C TYR A 390 -19.89 -10.46 -26.47
N ILE A 391 -19.97 -9.88 -25.27
CA ILE A 391 -20.73 -10.37 -24.11
C ILE A 391 -21.94 -9.47 -23.85
N GLY A 392 -21.81 -8.15 -24.06
CA GLY A 392 -22.92 -7.22 -23.95
C GLY A 392 -22.59 -5.76 -24.29
N ASP A 393 -23.61 -4.92 -24.16
CA ASP A 393 -23.59 -3.49 -24.52
C ASP A 393 -23.05 -2.62 -23.36
N CYS A 394 -21.91 -1.98 -23.58
CA CYS A 394 -21.25 -1.12 -22.59
C CYS A 394 -21.97 0.20 -22.28
N SER A 395 -22.85 0.70 -23.15
CA SER A 395 -23.61 1.96 -22.91
C SER A 395 -24.56 1.89 -21.71
N LYS A 396 -24.84 0.68 -21.24
CA LYS A 396 -25.71 0.36 -20.10
C LYS A 396 -24.95 -0.07 -18.85
N ARG A 397 -23.61 -0.02 -18.88
CA ARG A 397 -22.71 -0.56 -17.84
C ARG A 397 -21.80 0.46 -17.18
N THR A 398 -21.50 1.57 -17.87
CA THR A 398 -20.67 2.66 -17.36
C THR A 398 -21.27 4.05 -17.64
N GLY A 399 -20.50 5.14 -17.54
CA GLY A 399 -20.93 6.50 -17.81
C GLY A 399 -21.19 7.30 -16.53
N ASP A 400 -22.24 8.11 -16.51
CA ASP A 400 -22.68 8.86 -15.32
C ASP A 400 -23.58 8.06 -14.36
N GLY A 401 -24.01 6.86 -14.78
CA GLY A 401 -24.90 5.98 -14.03
C GLY A 401 -26.40 6.30 -14.20
N SER A 402 -26.75 7.29 -15.02
CA SER A 402 -28.14 7.64 -15.33
C SER A 402 -28.86 6.53 -16.12
N SER A 403 -28.15 5.84 -17.02
CA SER A 403 -28.65 4.72 -17.82
C SER A 403 -28.77 3.39 -17.06
N PHE A 404 -28.30 3.31 -15.81
CA PHE A 404 -28.26 2.06 -15.05
C PHE A 404 -29.68 1.61 -14.67
N SER A 405 -30.10 0.47 -15.23
CA SER A 405 -31.36 -0.18 -14.86
C SER A 405 -31.36 -0.60 -13.39
N GLN A 406 -32.54 -0.67 -12.77
CA GLN A 406 -32.65 -1.09 -11.36
C GLN A 406 -32.09 -2.51 -11.14
N VAL A 407 -32.21 -3.39 -12.14
CA VAL A 407 -31.61 -4.74 -12.10
C VAL A 407 -30.08 -4.67 -12.01
N TYR A 408 -29.45 -3.75 -12.75
CA TYR A 408 -28.00 -3.55 -12.67
C TYR A 408 -27.58 -2.89 -11.35
N LYS A 409 -28.30 -1.86 -10.88
CA LYS A 409 -28.05 -1.26 -9.56
C LYS A 409 -28.16 -2.27 -8.42
N ASN A 410 -29.14 -3.18 -8.48
CA ASN A 410 -29.26 -4.27 -7.51
C ASN A 410 -28.07 -5.24 -7.62
N TYR A 411 -27.57 -5.56 -8.81
CA TYR A 411 -26.37 -6.39 -8.96
C TYR A 411 -25.11 -5.69 -8.38
N LEU A 412 -24.91 -4.41 -8.67
CA LEU A 412 -23.82 -3.63 -8.05
C LEU A 412 -23.92 -3.57 -6.52
N ARG A 413 -25.14 -3.57 -5.96
CA ARG A 413 -25.37 -3.65 -4.50
C ARG A 413 -25.00 -5.01 -3.91
N ASP A 414 -25.45 -6.11 -4.53
CA ASP A 414 -25.11 -7.47 -4.09
C ASP A 414 -23.59 -7.70 -4.17
N MET A 415 -22.93 -7.16 -5.20
CA MET A 415 -21.47 -7.10 -5.32
C MET A 415 -20.86 -6.37 -4.14
N PHE A 416 -21.25 -5.10 -3.90
CA PHE A 416 -20.74 -4.29 -2.79
C PHE A 416 -20.85 -4.99 -1.43
N GLU A 417 -22.06 -5.44 -1.08
CA GLU A 417 -22.34 -6.05 0.23
C GLU A 417 -21.61 -7.38 0.42
N THR A 418 -21.51 -8.22 -0.63
CA THR A 418 -20.73 -9.47 -0.59
C THR A 418 -19.23 -9.19 -0.48
N GLN A 419 -18.72 -8.22 -1.24
CA GLN A 419 -17.29 -7.87 -1.24
C GLN A 419 -16.86 -7.35 0.14
N ILE A 420 -17.57 -6.40 0.75
CA ILE A 420 -17.21 -5.93 2.11
C ILE A 420 -17.39 -7.00 3.19
N SER A 421 -18.29 -7.99 3.00
CA SER A 421 -18.44 -9.16 3.87
C SER A 421 -17.23 -10.11 3.79
N VAL A 422 -16.71 -10.33 2.58
CA VAL A 422 -15.53 -11.18 2.33
C VAL A 422 -14.22 -10.47 2.70
N TYR A 423 -14.07 -9.19 2.40
CA TYR A 423 -12.80 -8.48 2.63
C TYR A 423 -12.58 -8.15 4.12
N GLU A 424 -13.65 -7.96 4.90
CA GLU A 424 -13.55 -7.87 6.37
C GLU A 424 -13.25 -9.21 7.08
N ARG A 425 -13.09 -10.32 6.34
CA ARG A 425 -12.47 -11.54 6.91
C ARG A 425 -10.97 -11.35 7.17
N ALA A 426 -10.32 -10.40 6.50
CA ALA A 426 -8.99 -9.88 6.83
C ALA A 426 -9.09 -8.48 7.48
N SER A 427 -8.09 -7.60 7.33
CA SER A 427 -8.04 -6.28 7.97
C SER A 427 -9.05 -5.28 7.41
N GLY A 428 -9.70 -5.57 6.28
CA GLY A 428 -10.71 -4.71 5.67
C GLY A 428 -10.37 -4.37 4.22
N TRP A 429 -10.86 -3.22 3.76
CA TRP A 429 -10.92 -2.89 2.34
C TRP A 429 -10.82 -1.39 2.05
N ILE A 430 -10.34 -1.07 0.85
CA ILE A 430 -10.29 0.28 0.29
C ILE A 430 -10.80 0.20 -1.16
N TYR A 431 -11.91 0.89 -1.44
CA TYR A 431 -12.58 0.82 -2.74
C TYR A 431 -11.87 1.69 -3.79
N TRP A 432 -11.69 1.18 -4.99
CA TRP A 432 -11.18 1.92 -6.15
C TRP A 432 -12.34 2.40 -7.04
N THR A 433 -12.69 3.69 -7.07
CA THR A 433 -12.08 4.87 -6.43
C THR A 433 -13.16 5.79 -5.82
N TRP A 434 -12.78 6.84 -5.09
CA TRP A 434 -13.73 7.78 -4.49
C TRP A 434 -14.69 8.38 -5.53
N LYS A 435 -14.16 8.85 -6.68
CA LYS A 435 -14.96 9.39 -7.78
C LYS A 435 -14.26 9.30 -9.14
N THR A 436 -15.04 9.32 -10.22
CA THR A 436 -14.57 9.37 -11.61
C THR A 436 -15.39 10.41 -12.39
N GLU A 437 -14.95 10.82 -13.58
CA GLU A 437 -15.76 11.69 -14.43
C GLU A 437 -16.83 10.91 -15.21
N ARG A 438 -16.46 9.75 -15.78
CA ARG A 438 -17.27 9.01 -16.78
C ARG A 438 -17.41 7.51 -16.50
N ALA A 439 -17.10 7.03 -15.29
CA ALA A 439 -17.15 5.61 -14.93
C ALA A 439 -17.88 5.37 -13.59
N ALA A 440 -19.21 5.52 -13.59
CA ALA A 440 -20.03 5.45 -12.38
C ALA A 440 -20.02 4.10 -11.65
N ASP A 441 -19.78 3.01 -12.38
CA ASP A 441 -19.59 1.65 -11.86
C ASP A 441 -18.30 1.49 -11.00
N TRP A 442 -17.38 2.46 -11.09
CA TRP A 442 -16.12 2.59 -10.35
C TRP A 442 -16.09 3.79 -9.39
N ASP A 443 -17.20 4.51 -9.24
CA ASP A 443 -17.28 5.77 -8.49
C ASP A 443 -18.07 5.56 -7.19
N TYR A 444 -17.37 5.59 -6.05
CA TYR A 444 -18.00 5.37 -4.74
C TYR A 444 -19.07 6.42 -4.42
N GLN A 445 -18.80 7.69 -4.75
CA GLN A 445 -19.69 8.82 -4.51
C GLN A 445 -20.99 8.71 -5.34
N ARG A 446 -20.91 8.28 -6.61
CA ARG A 446 -22.08 7.93 -7.45
C ARG A 446 -22.77 6.68 -6.95
N GLY A 447 -22.03 5.70 -6.43
CA GLY A 447 -22.60 4.51 -5.80
C GLY A 447 -23.52 4.82 -4.62
N LEU A 448 -23.11 5.76 -3.76
CA LEU A 448 -23.93 6.27 -2.67
C LEU A 448 -25.17 7.01 -3.18
N ARG A 449 -25.00 7.95 -4.12
CA ARG A 449 -26.13 8.73 -4.70
C ARG A 449 -27.14 7.86 -5.46
N GLY A 450 -26.65 6.88 -6.19
CA GLY A 450 -27.45 5.94 -6.99
C GLY A 450 -27.98 4.75 -6.20
N GLY A 451 -27.57 4.61 -4.93
CA GLY A 451 -28.07 3.63 -3.98
C GLY A 451 -27.57 2.19 -4.18
N TRP A 452 -26.55 1.94 -5.01
CA TRP A 452 -25.91 0.62 -5.06
C TRP A 452 -24.79 0.45 -4.03
N ILE A 453 -24.34 1.54 -3.41
CA ILE A 453 -23.49 1.52 -2.20
C ILE A 453 -24.31 2.04 -1.02
N THR A 454 -24.17 1.39 0.14
CA THR A 454 -24.90 1.74 1.36
C THR A 454 -24.09 2.65 2.28
N TYR A 455 -24.74 3.65 2.89
CA TYR A 455 -24.17 4.42 4.01
C TYR A 455 -24.05 3.58 5.29
N ASN A 456 -24.88 2.54 5.45
CA ASN A 456 -24.82 1.65 6.61
C ASN A 456 -23.93 0.44 6.29
N LEU A 457 -22.62 0.62 6.40
CA LEU A 457 -21.60 -0.41 6.12
C LEU A 457 -21.70 -1.66 7.03
N ASN A 458 -22.52 -1.62 8.09
CA ASN A 458 -22.80 -2.75 8.98
C ASN A 458 -24.06 -3.55 8.57
N SER A 459 -24.85 -3.07 7.61
CA SER A 459 -26.05 -3.75 7.10
C SER A 459 -25.77 -4.33 5.71
N ARG A 460 -25.87 -5.66 5.59
CA ARG A 460 -25.51 -6.43 4.38
C ARG A 460 -26.58 -7.48 4.02
N PRO A 461 -27.87 -7.13 3.92
CA PRO A 461 -28.95 -8.10 3.69
C PRO A 461 -28.88 -8.84 2.35
N ASN A 462 -28.10 -8.35 1.39
CA ASN A 462 -27.91 -8.91 0.05
C ASN A 462 -26.55 -9.60 -0.14
N ALA A 463 -25.72 -9.70 0.91
CA ALA A 463 -24.44 -10.40 0.83
C ALA A 463 -24.65 -11.91 0.61
N ALA A 464 -23.95 -12.48 -0.38
CA ALA A 464 -24.03 -13.91 -0.69
C ALA A 464 -23.26 -14.79 0.31
N CYS A 465 -22.34 -14.20 1.08
CA CYS A 465 -21.45 -14.83 2.07
C CYS A 465 -20.78 -13.76 2.98
#